data_AF-A0A2M8KYP6-F1
#
_entry.id   AF-A0A2M8KYP6-F1
#
_cell.length_a   1.000
_cell.length_b   1.000
_cell.length_c   1.000
_cell.angle_alpha   90.00
_cell.angle_beta   90.00
_cell.angle_gamma   90.00
#
_symmetry.space_group_name_H-M   'P 1'
#
loop_
_entity.id
_entity.type
_entity.pdbx_description
1 polymer ?
#
loop_
_entity_poly.entity_id
_entity_poly.type
_entity_poly.pdbx_seq_one_letter_code
_entity_poly.pdbx_strand_id
1 'polypeptide(L)'
;MAGLGSRFAKAGFDLPKPLIKVNGQPMFLKALSSIESIKAKRDYFFVIRQEHVDTQKLNKLIKQALPGANIITIPEMTRGAAETALAA
;
A
#
# COMPACT_ATOMS: atom_id res chain seq x y z
N MET A 1 -4.15 1.51 -1.70
CA MET A 1 -3.31 0.48 -2.36
C MET A 1 -4.08 -0.83 -2.57
N ALA A 2 -5.35 -0.75 -3.00
CA ALA A 2 -6.25 -1.91 -3.06
C ALA A 2 -6.37 -2.56 -4.46
N GLY A 3 -5.61 -2.08 -5.45
CA GLY A 3 -5.58 -2.70 -6.79
C GLY A 3 -4.69 -3.94 -6.84
N LEU A 4 -4.95 -4.82 -7.82
CA LEU A 4 -4.28 -6.12 -7.98
C LEU A 4 -2.80 -6.04 -8.42
N GLY A 5 -2.37 -4.93 -9.03
CA GLY A 5 -1.03 -4.86 -9.59
C GLY A 5 -0.76 -5.88 -10.70
N SER A 6 -1.80 -6.36 -11.40
CA SER A 6 -1.74 -7.53 -12.31
C SER A 6 -0.66 -7.46 -13.39
N ARG A 7 -0.25 -6.26 -13.81
CA ARG A 7 0.86 -6.08 -14.77
C ARG A 7 2.20 -6.55 -14.20
N PHE A 8 2.44 -6.34 -12.90
CA PHE A 8 3.64 -6.82 -12.23
C PHE A 8 3.57 -8.35 -12.01
N ALA A 9 2.42 -8.88 -11.58
CA ALA A 9 2.24 -10.32 -11.48
C ALA A 9 2.48 -11.03 -12.83
N LYS A 10 1.93 -10.49 -13.92
CA LYS A 10 2.16 -11.01 -15.30
C LYS A 10 3.61 -10.90 -15.75
N ALA A 11 4.37 -9.96 -15.20
CA ALA A 11 5.79 -9.79 -15.49
C ALA A 11 6.70 -10.68 -14.61
N GLY A 12 6.13 -11.57 -13.79
CA GLY A 12 6.87 -12.52 -12.96
C GLY A 12 7.31 -11.98 -11.60
N PHE A 13 6.70 -10.90 -11.10
CA PHE A 13 6.94 -10.44 -9.73
C PHE A 13 6.09 -11.23 -8.73
N ASP A 14 6.75 -11.94 -7.83
CA ASP A 14 6.10 -12.70 -6.75
C ASP A 14 5.61 -11.81 -5.60
N LEU A 15 6.28 -10.66 -5.42
CA LEU A 15 5.92 -9.71 -4.37
C LEU A 15 4.75 -8.83 -4.82
N PRO A 16 3.76 -8.54 -3.95
CA PRO A 16 2.75 -7.54 -4.25
C PRO A 16 3.40 -6.19 -4.56
N LYS A 17 2.82 -5.48 -5.54
CA LYS A 17 3.36 -4.23 -6.10
C LYS A 17 3.93 -3.25 -5.05
N PRO A 18 3.24 -2.96 -3.92
CA PRO A 18 3.79 -2.11 -2.86
C PRO A 18 5.20 -2.45 -2.39
N LEU A 19 5.55 -3.74 -2.35
CA LEU A 19 6.80 -4.25 -1.77
C LEU A 19 7.92 -4.42 -2.80
N ILE A 20 7.61 -4.31 -4.09
CA ILE A 20 8.63 -4.34 -5.14
C ILE A 20 9.63 -3.21 -4.88
N LYS A 21 10.92 -3.54 -4.87
CA LYS A 21 11.98 -2.58 -4.60
C LYS A 21 12.20 -1.68 -5.83
N VAL A 22 12.22 -0.37 -5.60
CA VAL A 22 12.59 0.68 -6.55
C VAL A 22 13.77 1.43 -5.94
N ASN A 23 14.94 1.35 -6.58
CA ASN A 23 16.21 1.90 -6.04
C ASN A 23 16.49 1.44 -4.60
N GLY A 24 16.33 0.14 -4.34
CA GLY A 24 16.59 -0.46 -3.03
C GLY A 24 15.48 -0.27 -1.97
N GLN A 25 14.50 0.60 -2.21
CA GLN A 25 13.39 0.87 -1.27
C GLN A 25 12.07 0.27 -1.77
N PRO A 26 11.20 -0.27 -0.89
CA PRO A 26 9.84 -0.65 -1.26
C PRO A 26 9.09 0.48 -1.98
N MET A 27 8.37 0.15 -3.05
CA MET A 27 7.66 1.10 -3.90
C MET A 27 6.75 2.04 -3.11
N PHE A 28 6.04 1.54 -2.09
CA PHE A 28 5.17 2.40 -1.29
C PHE A 28 5.94 3.44 -0.46
N LEU A 29 7.11 3.09 0.08
CA LEU A 29 7.98 4.06 0.76
C LEU A 29 8.52 5.10 -0.21
N LYS A 30 8.92 4.65 -1.41
CA LYS A 30 9.35 5.56 -2.47
C LYS A 30 8.24 6.52 -2.90
N ALA A 31 6.98 6.08 -2.88
CA ALA A 31 5.83 6.95 -3.13
C ALA A 31 5.63 7.96 -2.00
N LEU A 32 5.78 7.56 -0.73
CA LEU A 32 5.69 8.48 0.41
C LEU A 32 6.79 9.55 0.39
N SER A 33 7.98 9.23 -0.13
CA SER A 33 9.06 10.23 -0.22
C SER A 33 8.70 11.44 -1.08
N SER A 34 7.70 11.32 -1.97
CA SER A 34 7.22 12.46 -2.79
C SER A 34 6.58 13.59 -1.98
N ILE A 35 6.12 13.31 -0.75
CA ILE A 35 5.45 14.28 0.11
C ILE A 35 6.27 14.64 1.35
N GLU A 36 7.52 14.16 1.47
CA GLU A 36 8.40 14.41 2.63
C GLU A 36 8.78 15.87 2.80
N SER A 37 8.86 16.64 1.71
CA SER A 37 9.22 18.07 1.74
C SER A 37 8.15 18.96 2.42
N ILE A 38 6.91 18.48 2.55
CA ILE A 38 5.79 19.22 3.16
C ILE A 38 5.94 19.28 4.68
N LYS A 39 6.36 20.41 5.24
CA LYS A 39 6.57 20.54 6.70
C LYS A 39 5.25 20.72 7.47
N ALA A 40 4.49 19.63 7.63
CA ALA A 40 3.27 19.57 8.44
C ALA A 40 3.22 18.24 9.22
N LYS A 41 2.41 18.21 10.28
CA LYS A 41 2.02 16.95 10.93
C LYS A 41 1.23 16.11 9.93
N ARG A 42 1.49 14.80 9.90
CA ARG A 42 0.87 13.87 8.94
C ARG A 42 0.36 12.65 9.67
N ASP A 43 -0.86 12.27 9.34
CA ASP A 43 -1.44 10.98 9.70
C ASP A 43 -1.58 10.15 8.42
N TYR A 44 -0.93 9.00 8.38
CA TYR A 44 -0.89 8.17 7.19
C TYR A 44 -1.95 7.08 7.25
N PHE A 45 -2.81 7.03 6.24
CA PHE A 45 -3.84 6.00 6.10
C PHE A 45 -3.55 5.12 4.88
N PHE A 46 -3.46 3.82 5.12
CA PHE A 46 -3.23 2.81 4.10
C PHE A 46 -4.48 1.96 3.94
N VAL A 47 -5.20 2.20 2.85
CA VAL A 47 -6.33 1.36 2.46
C VAL A 47 -5.82 0.16 1.66
N ILE A 48 -5.97 -1.04 2.21
CA ILE A 48 -5.58 -2.32 1.61
C ILE A 48 -6.75 -3.30 1.59
N ARG A 49 -6.69 -4.34 0.76
CA ARG A 49 -7.71 -5.40 0.78
C ARG A 49 -7.45 -6.37 1.93
N GLN A 50 -8.50 -6.97 2.47
CA GLN A 50 -8.39 -7.99 3.51
C GLN A 50 -7.49 -9.15 3.07
N GLU A 51 -7.60 -9.59 1.82
CA GLU A 51 -6.71 -10.58 1.20
C GLU A 51 -5.21 -10.26 1.36
N HIS A 52 -4.82 -8.98 1.29
CA HIS A 52 -3.41 -8.57 1.45
C HIS A 52 -2.91 -8.72 2.90
N VAL A 53 -3.81 -8.69 3.87
CA VAL A 53 -3.49 -9.00 5.28
C VAL A 53 -3.28 -10.49 5.43
N ASP A 54 -4.23 -11.28 4.92
CA ASP A 54 -4.31 -12.71 5.18
C ASP A 54 -3.17 -13.47 4.47
N THR A 55 -2.91 -13.13 3.21
CA THR A 55 -1.96 -13.89 2.36
C THR A 55 -0.56 -13.26 2.33
N GLN A 56 -0.49 -11.93 2.29
CA GLN A 56 0.75 -11.20 2.02
C GLN A 56 1.32 -10.52 3.27
N LYS A 57 0.59 -10.52 4.40
CA LYS A 57 0.96 -9.83 5.65
C LYS A 57 1.39 -8.39 5.43
N LEU A 58 0.79 -7.72 4.43
CA LEU A 58 1.19 -6.38 3.99
C LEU A 58 1.04 -5.36 5.12
N ASN A 59 0.05 -5.56 5.98
CA ASN A 59 -0.16 -4.72 7.17
C ASN A 59 1.05 -4.72 8.11
N LYS A 60 1.65 -5.88 8.37
CA LYS A 60 2.83 -6.00 9.23
C LYS A 60 4.03 -5.28 8.62
N LEU A 61 4.23 -5.42 7.32
CA LEU A 61 5.34 -4.78 6.61
C LEU A 61 5.19 -3.25 6.59
N ILE A 62 3.97 -2.74 6.38
CA ILE A 62 3.69 -1.30 6.48
C ILE A 62 3.98 -0.82 7.91
N LYS A 63 3.50 -1.53 8.94
CA LYS A 63 3.75 -1.15 10.35
C LYS A 63 5.22 -1.23 10.74
N GLN A 64 5.98 -2.17 10.20
CA GLN A 64 7.43 -2.24 10.43
C GLN A 64 8.16 -1.04 9.83
N ALA A 65 7.76 -0.62 8.63
CA ALA A 65 8.36 0.53 7.96
C ALA A 65 7.87 1.87 8.53
N LEU A 66 6.62 1.94 8.97
CA LEU A 66 5.96 3.13 9.47
C LEU A 66 5.04 2.76 10.65
N PRO A 67 5.57 2.69 11.89
CA PRO A 67 4.82 2.24 13.07
C PRO A 67 3.51 3.00 13.34
N GLY A 68 3.51 4.31 13.04
CA GLY A 68 2.35 5.20 13.18
C GLY A 68 1.30 5.11 12.07
N ALA A 69 1.47 4.24 11.07
CA ALA A 69 0.53 4.12 9.96
C ALA A 69 -0.83 3.56 10.41
N ASN A 70 -1.93 4.22 10.04
CA ASN A 70 -3.27 3.68 10.16
C ASN A 70 -3.55 2.74 8.98
N ILE A 71 -4.07 1.55 9.26
CA ILE A 71 -4.36 0.55 8.23
C ILE A 71 -5.85 0.31 8.23
N ILE A 72 -6.48 0.52 7.07
CA ILE A 72 -7.89 0.30 6.84
C ILE A 72 -8.00 -0.85 5.85
N THR A 73 -8.78 -1.88 6.20
CA THR A 73 -9.04 -3.00 5.31
C THR A 73 -10.40 -2.85 4.65
N ILE A 74 -10.46 -3.10 3.35
CA ILE A 74 -11.71 -3.26 2.61
C ILE A 74 -11.88 -4.73 2.19
N PRO A 75 -13.12 -5.27 2.19
CA PRO A 75 -13.33 -6.69 1.95
C PRO A 75 -13.05 -7.08 0.51
N GLU A 76 -13.33 -6.19 -0.45
CA GLU A 76 -13.30 -6.51 -1.88
C GLU A 76 -12.64 -5.41 -2.73
N MET A 77 -12.47 -5.72 -4.02
CA MET A 77 -11.94 -4.78 -4.99
C MET A 77 -13.01 -3.74 -5.37
N THR A 78 -12.65 -2.47 -5.29
CA THR A 78 -13.49 -1.36 -5.79
C THR A 78 -13.19 -1.05 -7.26
N ARG A 79 -14.05 -0.28 -7.92
CA ARG A 79 -13.91 0.14 -9.33
C ARG A 79 -12.77 1.14 -9.55
N GLY A 80 -12.27 1.79 -8.49
CA GLY A 80 -11.17 2.73 -8.61
C GLY A 80 -10.77 3.37 -7.29
N ALA A 81 -9.77 4.27 -7.36
CA ALA A 81 -9.19 4.90 -6.18
C ALA A 81 -10.19 5.78 -5.39
N ALA A 82 -11.11 6.45 -6.09
CA ALA A 82 -12.13 7.29 -5.45
C ALA A 82 -13.08 6.45 -4.59
N GLU A 83 -13.56 5.32 -5.10
CA GLU A 83 -14.42 4.40 -4.34
C GLU A 83 -13.65 3.71 -3.22
N THR A 84 -12.38 3.35 -3.42
CA THR A 84 -11.51 2.86 -2.35
C THR A 84 -11.42 3.85 -1.19
N ALA A 85 -11.32 5.15 -1.49
CA ALA A 85 -11.23 6.20 -0.47
C ALA A 85 -12.56 6.40 0.26
N LEU A 86 -13.70 6.26 -0.44
CA LEU A 86 -15.04 6.34 0.16
C LEU A 86 -15.35 5.15 1.09
N ALA A 87 -14.82 3.97 0.76
CA ALA A 87 -15.05 2.74 1.53
C ALA A 87 -14.15 2.61 2.78
N ALA A 88 -13.29 3.59 3.04
CA ALA A 88 -12.31 3.60 4.12
C ALA A 88 -12.72 4.52 5.27
#